data_AF-A0A960KZB8-F1
#
_entry.id   AF-A0A960KZB8-F1
#
_cell.length_a   1.000
_cell.length_b   1.000
_cell.length_c   1.000
_cell.angle_alpha   90.00
_cell.angle_beta   90.00
_cell.angle_gamma   90.00
#
_symmetry.space_group_name_H-M   'P 1'
#
loop_
_entity.id
_entity.type
_entity.pdbx_description
1 polymer ?
#
loop_
_entity_poly.entity_id
_entity_poly.type
_entity_poly.pdbx_seq_one_letter_code
_entity_poly.pdbx_strand_id
1 'polypeptide(L)' 'MSELQAIAYSGFQRAQERLLTASDRIASGSLSVENIVEQVAAATDVKAQLKNVKVALELEDHIIDLLA' A
#
# COMPACT_ATOMS: atom_id res chain seq x y z
N MET A 1 -13.75 -12.88 -1.85
CA MET A 1 -13.10 -11.56 -1.71
C MET A 1 -14.19 -10.52 -1.70
N SER A 2 -14.42 -9.85 -0.58
CA SER A 2 -15.42 -8.78 -0.47
C SER A 2 -15.01 -7.54 -1.28
N GLU A 3 -15.99 -6.68 -1.58
CA GLU A 3 -15.75 -5.38 -2.24
C GLU A 3 -14.75 -4.51 -1.44
N LEU A 4 -14.84 -4.56 -0.11
CA LEU A 4 -13.92 -3.86 0.79
C LEU A 4 -12.47 -4.37 0.63
N GLN A 5 -12.27 -5.69 0.58
CA GLN A 5 -10.95 -6.29 0.34
C GLN A 5 -10.41 -5.93 -1.04
N ALA A 6 -11.25 -5.95 -2.09
CA ALA A 6 -10.85 -5.61 -3.44
C ALA A 6 -10.37 -4.16 -3.56
N ILE A 7 -11.08 -3.21 -2.93
CA ILE A 7 -10.70 -1.79 -2.87
C ILE A 7 -9.39 -1.62 -2.12
N ALA A 8 -9.25 -2.23 -0.94
CA ALA A 8 -8.04 -2.12 -0.13
C ALA A 8 -6.81 -2.70 -0.87
N TYR A 9 -6.97 -3.84 -1.54
CA TYR A 9 -5.92 -4.47 -2.32
C TYR A 9 -5.49 -3.63 -3.53
N SER A 10 -6.45 -3.07 -4.27
CA SER A 10 -6.15 -2.14 -5.38
C SER A 10 -5.42 -0.88 -4.91
N GLY A 11 -5.76 -0.34 -3.74
CA GLY A 11 -5.03 0.77 -3.11
C GLY A 11 -3.58 0.41 -2.79
N PHE A 12 -3.36 -0.77 -2.23
CA PHE A 12 -2.03 -1.30 -1.91
C PHE A 12 -1.18 -1.55 -3.17
N GLN A 13 -1.74 -2.13 -4.23
CA GLN A 13 -1.03 -2.33 -5.51
C GLN A 13 -0.54 -1.01 -6.10
N ARG A 14 -1.41 0.01 -6.16
CA ARG A 14 -1.04 1.35 -6.65
C ARG A 14 0.04 2.03 -5.81
N ALA A 15 0.09 1.77 -4.51
CA ALA A 15 1.15 2.30 -3.64
C ALA A 15 2.49 1.59 -3.92
N GLN A 16 2.47 0.26 -4.14
CA GLN A 16 3.67 -0.49 -4.50
C GLN A 16 4.27 -0.05 -5.83
N GLU A 17 3.44 0.17 -6.85
CA GLU A 17 3.88 0.66 -8.16
C GLU A 17 4.58 2.02 -8.06
N ARG A 18 4.04 2.91 -7.21
CA ARG A 18 4.66 4.23 -6.95
C ARG A 18 6.00 4.09 -6.25
N LEU A 19 6.13 3.19 -5.27
CA LEU A 19 7.41 2.92 -4.59
C LEU A 19 8.45 2.33 -5.55
N LEU A 20 8.06 1.39 -6.41
CA LEU A 20 8.94 0.82 -7.43
C LEU A 20 9.46 1.92 -8.36
N THR A 21 8.56 2.75 -8.89
CA THR A 21 8.92 3.89 -9.75
C THR A 21 9.89 4.85 -9.06
N ALA A 22 9.65 5.21 -7.80
CA ALA A 22 10.54 6.09 -7.04
C ALA A 22 11.92 5.44 -6.79
N SER A 23 11.95 4.12 -6.56
CA SER A 23 13.19 3.37 -6.37
C SER A 23 14.00 3.28 -7.66
N ASP A 24 13.35 3.08 -8.80
CA ASP A 24 13.99 3.05 -10.12
C ASP A 24 14.66 4.40 -10.46
N ARG A 25 14.03 5.52 -10.11
CA ARG A 25 14.61 6.87 -10.30
C ARG A 25 15.90 7.08 -9.51
N ILE A 26 15.97 6.55 -8.29
CA ILE A 26 17.18 6.61 -7.46
C ILE A 26 18.25 5.67 -8.02
N ALA A 27 17.86 4.45 -8.41
CA ALA A 27 18.76 3.47 -9.01
C ALA A 27 19.37 3.94 -10.34
N SER A 28 18.62 4.72 -11.14
CA SER A 28 19.12 5.30 -12.39
C SER A 28 20.05 6.51 -12.21
N GLY A 29 20.47 6.82 -10.97
CA GLY A 29 21.49 7.84 -10.68
C GLY A 29 20.96 9.23 -10.33
N SER A 30 19.66 9.40 -10.15
CA SER A 30 19.08 10.66 -9.68
C SER A 30 19.06 10.69 -8.15
N LEU A 31 20.24 10.78 -7.53
CA LEU A 31 20.40 10.92 -6.08
C LEU A 31 20.25 12.40 -5.69
N SER A 32 19.03 12.92 -5.78
CA SER A 32 18.65 14.22 -5.22
C SER A 32 17.89 14.03 -3.91
N VAL A 33 17.92 15.05 -3.04
CA VAL A 33 17.15 15.03 -1.78
C VAL A 33 15.66 14.88 -2.07
N GLU A 34 15.16 15.49 -3.15
CA GLU A 34 13.76 15.36 -3.56
C GLU A 34 13.38 13.91 -3.86
N ASN A 35 14.22 13.17 -4.58
CA ASN A 35 13.91 11.77 -4.91
C ASN A 35 13.95 10.86 -3.69
N ILE A 36 14.88 11.10 -2.76
CA ILE A 36 14.93 10.36 -1.49
C ILE A 36 13.65 10.63 -0.67
N VAL A 37 13.23 11.88 -0.58
CA VAL A 37 11.98 12.26 0.10
C VAL A 37 10.77 11.60 -0.58
N GLU A 38 10.71 11.59 -1.92
CA GLU A 38 9.66 10.92 -2.67
C GLU A 38 9.63 9.41 -2.40
N GLN A 39 10.78 8.74 -2.35
CA GLN A 39 10.87 7.31 -2.04
C GLN A 39 10.40 7.01 -0.62
N VAL A 40 10.80 7.82 0.37
CA VAL A 40 10.35 7.68 1.77
C VAL A 40 8.84 7.91 1.89
N ALA A 41 8.30 8.91 1.18
CA ALA A 41 6.86 9.16 1.13
C ALA A 41 6.11 7.98 0.51
N ALA A 42 6.59 7.43 -0.61
CA ALA A 42 6.00 6.27 -1.25
C ALA A 42 6.04 5.02 -0.35
N ALA A 43 7.15 4.78 0.35
CA ALA A 43 7.27 3.67 1.30
C ALA A 43 6.30 3.83 2.49
N THR A 44 6.10 5.06 2.95
CA THR A 44 5.14 5.38 4.02
C THR A 44 3.70 5.14 3.55
N ASP A 45 3.36 5.49 2.31
CA ASP A 45 2.04 5.20 1.71
C ASP A 45 1.81 3.68 1.61
N VAL A 46 2.79 2.91 1.15
CA VAL A 46 2.71 1.43 1.13
C VAL A 46 2.40 0.86 2.51
N LYS A 47 3.08 1.37 3.55
CA LYS A 47 2.83 0.96 4.94
C LYS A 47 1.42 1.31 5.41
N ALA A 48 0.90 2.49 5.05
CA ALA A 48 -0.46 2.89 5.37
C ALA A 48 -1.50 2.02 4.65
N GLN A 49 -1.31 1.73 3.36
CA GLN A 49 -2.22 0.87 2.60
C GLN A 49 -2.22 -0.58 3.09
N LEU A 50 -1.06 -1.11 3.50
CA LEU A 50 -0.99 -2.44 4.10
C LEU A 50 -1.85 -2.53 5.38
N LYS A 51 -1.87 -1.47 6.20
CA LYS A 51 -2.77 -1.40 7.36
C LYS A 51 -4.25 -1.45 6.95
N ASN A 52 -4.62 -0.76 5.86
CA ASN A 52 -5.99 -0.78 5.35
C ASN A 52 -6.40 -2.18 4.87
N VAL A 53 -5.50 -2.90 4.18
CA VAL A 53 -5.72 -4.30 3.78
C VAL A 53 -5.92 -5.19 5.00
N LYS A 54 -5.09 -5.06 6.03
CA LYS A 54 -5.23 -5.82 7.27
C LYS A 54 -6.58 -5.57 7.95
N VAL A 55 -6.98 -4.31 8.09
CA VAL A 55 -8.28 -3.95 8.68
C VAL A 55 -9.44 -4.52 7.86
N ALA A 56 -9.37 -4.47 6.53
CA ALA A 56 -10.40 -5.04 5.66
C ALA A 56 -10.56 -6.56 5.84
N LEU A 57 -9.45 -7.29 6.05
CA LEU A 57 -9.47 -8.72 6.34
C LEU A 57 -10.09 -9.00 7.73
N GLU A 58 -9.63 -8.29 8.76
CA GLU A 58 -10.14 -8.44 10.13
C GLU A 58 -11.65 -8.15 10.24
N LEU A 59 -12.16 -7.19 9.46
CA LEU A 59 -13.59 -6.88 9.44
C LEU A 59 -14.42 -7.99 8.79
N GLU A 60 -13.89 -8.64 7.76
CA GLU A 60 -14.56 -9.77 7.09
C GLU A 60 -14.67 -10.97 8.02
N ASP A 61 -13.59 -11.30 8.73
CA ASP A 61 -13.57 -12.36 9.75
C ASP A 61 -14.62 -12.08 10.85
N HIS A 62 -14.68 -10.85 11.35
CA HIS A 62 -15.66 -10.45 12.38
C HIS A 62 -17.11 -10.57 11.91
N ILE A 63 -17.40 -10.27 10.64
CA ILE A 63 -18.75 -10.41 10.07
C ILE A 63 -19.11 -11.90 9.94
N ILE A 64 -18.17 -12.74 9.53
CA ILE A 64 -18.38 -14.20 9.44
C ILE A 64 -18.71 -14.78 10.82
N ASP A 65 -17.95 -14.39 11.85
CA ASP A 65 -18.16 -14.86 13.23
C ASP A 65 -19.54 -14.44 13.79
N LEU A 66 -20.04 -13.27 13.43
CA LEU A 66 -21.37 -12.80 13.86
C LEU A 66 -22.54 -13.48 13.13
N LEU A 67 -22.28 -14.11 11.98
CA LEU A 67 -23.28 -14.82 11.18
C LEU A 67 -23.31 -16.34 11.43
N ALA A 68 -22.33 -16.87 12.18
CA ALA A 68 -22.20 -18.28 12.55
C ALA A 68 -22.93 -18.62 13.85
#